data_AF-A0A3M7HQJ9-F1
#
_entry.id   AF-A0A3M7HQJ9-F1
#
_cell.length_a   1.000
_cell.length_b   1.000
_cell.length_c   1.000
_cell.angle_alpha   90.00
_cell.angle_beta   90.00
_cell.angle_gamma   90.00
#
_symmetry.space_group_name_H-M   'P 1'
#
loop_
_entity.id
_entity.type
_entity.pdbx_description
1 polymer ?
#
loop_
_entity_poly.entity_id
_entity_poly.type
_entity_poly.pdbx_seq_one_letter_code
_entity_poly.pdbx_strand_id
1 'polypeptide(L)'
;MSMQILSSFLELHFPSKAAKADLASRRSWLLGLPEIDLAISPLLRNAVDTVCFAHLGAQNHDTRLQHQAQQSYGRVLFGLVQAMERQRPRYDPRHVMASMMLLCLYDDALPQPHSTVSGWAAHYLGAQEFLKACGPSSLDPSVSFDRLIFMNMRVPSIFLGIARRKGVMLSQPDWIAFGAGHKQANHALAQLYKNALQVPGVMEEAESLIGRRDDDRNLQYQWSRIQQLQREMYHWITHESTMATYWGKHLSDCVYVTDADKFDASIEEHCVLESNTTFLSHYNFPDYNMVQDFTLYLVFMMALNCTLLRLLHFHPTADTRYLQRTRDNVRQDAFAIASDMCKTVHYQSKFESQGIAGFIELLVSLAQAFFEEVGAFEKLGWCQAVRCATQLRIKRLRLTQPKTLCRVGDLADDFATVGRFKMRNPHMANERHVLVERVRQGCPYTT
;
A
#
# COMPACT_ATOMS: atom_id res chain seq x y z
N MET A 1 -0.85 -28.73 -18.14
CA MET A 1 -1.10 -27.39 -18.71
C MET A 1 -0.87 -26.28 -17.68
N SER A 2 -1.58 -26.26 -16.55
CA SER A 2 -1.51 -25.16 -15.56
C SER A 2 -0.10 -24.90 -14.97
N MET A 3 0.71 -25.93 -14.73
CA MET A 3 2.09 -25.76 -14.23
C MET A 3 3.04 -25.10 -15.24
N GLN A 4 2.94 -25.43 -16.53
CA GLN A 4 3.78 -24.82 -17.57
C GLN A 4 3.42 -23.33 -17.74
N ILE A 5 2.13 -23.02 -17.75
CA ILE A 5 1.62 -21.66 -17.86
C ILE A 5 2.03 -20.81 -16.64
N LEU A 6 1.96 -21.38 -15.42
CA LEU A 6 2.45 -20.72 -14.21
C LEU A 6 3.96 -20.46 -14.28
N SER A 7 4.76 -21.41 -14.77
CA SER A 7 6.20 -21.21 -14.99
C SER A 7 6.47 -20.05 -15.94
N SER A 8 5.78 -19.99 -17.08
CA SER A 8 5.92 -18.89 -18.04
C SER A 8 5.49 -17.54 -17.47
N PHE A 9 4.44 -17.51 -16.64
CA PHE A 9 4.05 -16.29 -15.92
C PHE A 9 5.15 -15.83 -14.94
N LEU A 10 5.73 -16.74 -14.16
CA LEU A 10 6.81 -16.42 -13.24
C LEU A 10 8.08 -15.98 -13.98
N GLU A 11 8.38 -16.56 -15.14
CA GLU A 11 9.50 -16.14 -15.98
C GLU A 11 9.28 -14.77 -16.63
N LEU A 12 8.05 -14.45 -17.03
CA LEU A 12 7.69 -13.14 -17.56
C LEU A 12 7.97 -12.03 -16.53
N HIS A 13 7.50 -12.21 -15.29
CA HIS A 13 7.61 -11.20 -14.24
C HIS A 13 8.95 -11.23 -13.49
N PHE A 14 9.64 -12.38 -13.51
CA PHE A 14 10.91 -12.60 -12.81
C PHE A 14 11.92 -13.31 -13.71
N PRO A 15 12.40 -12.66 -14.79
CA PRO A 15 13.19 -13.32 -15.83
C PRO A 15 14.61 -13.70 -15.39
N SER A 16 15.16 -13.04 -14.36
CA SER A 16 16.55 -13.26 -13.92
C SER A 16 16.64 -14.01 -12.60
N LYS A 17 17.79 -14.66 -12.34
CA LYS A 17 18.09 -15.27 -11.03
C LYS A 17 18.04 -14.24 -9.90
N ALA A 18 18.51 -13.02 -10.16
CA ALA A 18 18.44 -11.91 -9.20
C ALA A 18 16.99 -11.51 -8.90
N ALA A 19 16.11 -11.43 -9.91
CA ALA A 19 14.70 -11.13 -9.73
C ALA A 19 13.97 -12.24 -8.95
N LYS A 20 14.28 -13.51 -9.21
CA LYS A 20 13.74 -14.65 -8.44
C LYS A 20 14.26 -14.67 -7.00
N ALA A 21 15.52 -14.32 -6.79
CA ALA A 21 16.10 -14.18 -5.45
C ALA A 21 15.50 -13.00 -4.67
N ASP A 22 15.24 -11.87 -5.33
CA ASP A 22 14.52 -10.72 -4.77
C ASP A 22 13.07 -11.09 -4.42
N LEU A 23 12.39 -11.87 -5.26
CA LEU A 23 11.05 -12.37 -4.95
C LEU A 23 11.04 -13.25 -3.70
N ALA A 24 12.06 -14.09 -3.53
CA ALA A 24 12.23 -14.94 -2.35
C ALA A 24 12.60 -14.13 -1.11
N SER A 25 13.48 -13.12 -1.23
CA SER A 25 13.84 -12.23 -0.12
C SER A 25 12.64 -11.41 0.36
N ARG A 26 11.77 -10.99 -0.57
CA ARG A 26 10.48 -10.33 -0.30
C ARG A 26 9.40 -11.29 0.18
N ARG A 27 9.69 -12.59 0.30
CA ARG A 27 8.78 -13.62 0.79
C ARG A 27 7.46 -13.62 0.01
N SER A 28 7.52 -13.52 -1.31
CA SER A 28 6.31 -13.59 -2.13
C SER A 28 5.67 -14.96 -2.07
N TRP A 29 4.36 -14.98 -1.82
CA TRP A 29 3.55 -16.18 -1.82
C TRP A 29 3.41 -16.83 -3.21
N LEU A 30 3.68 -16.09 -4.30
CA LEU A 30 3.63 -16.63 -5.67
C LEU A 30 4.66 -17.76 -5.89
N LEU A 31 5.77 -17.74 -5.15
CA LEU A 31 6.79 -18.81 -5.20
C LEU A 31 6.31 -20.11 -4.57
N GLY A 32 5.32 -20.07 -3.68
CA GLY A 32 4.73 -21.27 -3.07
C GLY A 32 3.66 -21.93 -3.94
N LEU A 33 3.14 -21.26 -4.97
CA LEU A 33 2.08 -21.80 -5.83
C LEU A 33 2.45 -23.11 -6.54
N PRO A 34 3.69 -23.28 -7.08
CA PRO A 34 4.07 -24.54 -7.71
C PRO A 34 4.10 -25.74 -6.76
N GLU A 35 4.19 -25.52 -5.45
CA GLU A 35 4.22 -26.58 -4.43
C GLU A 35 2.82 -27.09 -4.06
N ILE A 36 1.77 -26.40 -4.52
CA ILE A 36 0.38 -26.75 -4.22
C ILE A 36 -0.14 -27.70 -5.28
N ASP A 37 -0.76 -28.79 -4.83
CA ASP A 37 -1.51 -29.65 -5.74
C ASP A 37 -2.78 -28.93 -6.22
N LEU A 38 -2.70 -28.35 -7.41
CA LEU A 38 -3.82 -27.66 -8.05
C LEU A 38 -4.93 -28.63 -8.53
N ALA A 39 -4.68 -29.94 -8.57
CA ALA A 39 -5.71 -30.91 -8.92
C ALA A 39 -6.79 -31.04 -7.84
N ILE A 40 -6.40 -30.91 -6.57
CA ILE A 40 -7.31 -30.97 -5.41
C ILE A 40 -7.99 -29.62 -5.12
N SER A 41 -7.58 -28.54 -5.78
CA SER A 41 -8.16 -27.19 -5.60
C SER A 41 -8.61 -26.56 -6.92
N PRO A 42 -9.80 -26.95 -7.44
CA PRO A 42 -10.29 -26.42 -8.72
C PRO A 42 -10.46 -24.90 -8.74
N LEU A 43 -10.85 -24.30 -7.60
CA LEU A 43 -10.99 -22.85 -7.48
C LEU A 43 -9.66 -22.13 -7.66
N LEU A 44 -8.62 -22.58 -6.93
CA LEU A 44 -7.28 -22.00 -7.03
C LEU A 44 -6.66 -22.24 -8.40
N ARG A 45 -6.87 -23.43 -8.99
CA ARG A 45 -6.45 -23.72 -10.35
C ARG A 45 -7.06 -22.74 -11.36
N ASN A 46 -8.37 -22.51 -11.29
CA ASN A 46 -9.02 -21.54 -12.17
C ASN A 46 -8.47 -20.13 -11.96
N ALA A 47 -8.13 -19.74 -10.72
CA ALA A 47 -7.51 -18.45 -10.44
C ALA A 47 -6.10 -18.32 -11.02
N VAL A 48 -5.28 -19.38 -10.92
CA VAL A 48 -3.96 -19.45 -11.55
C VAL A 48 -4.09 -19.34 -13.07
N ASP A 49 -4.96 -20.16 -13.67
CA ASP A 49 -5.21 -20.15 -15.11
C ASP A 49 -5.68 -18.75 -15.56
N THR A 50 -6.58 -18.11 -14.81
CA THR A 50 -7.09 -16.75 -15.07
C THR A 50 -5.96 -15.73 -15.18
N VAL A 51 -5.13 -15.62 -14.15
CA VAL A 51 -4.06 -14.59 -14.10
C VAL A 51 -3.00 -14.88 -15.15
N CYS A 52 -2.57 -16.12 -15.29
CA CYS A 52 -1.51 -16.46 -16.22
C CYS A 52 -1.95 -16.27 -17.67
N PHE A 53 -3.18 -16.69 -18.03
CA PHE A 53 -3.71 -16.45 -19.37
C PHE A 53 -3.89 -14.97 -19.67
N ALA A 54 -4.35 -14.18 -18.70
CA ALA A 54 -4.52 -12.75 -18.89
C ALA A 54 -3.16 -12.10 -19.22
N HIS A 55 -2.16 -12.31 -18.37
CA HIS A 55 -0.84 -11.68 -18.52
C HIS A 55 -0.09 -12.15 -19.78
N LEU A 56 -0.06 -13.46 -20.05
CA LEU A 56 0.56 -14.00 -21.26
C LEU A 56 -0.19 -13.57 -22.53
N GLY A 57 -1.52 -13.51 -22.47
CA GLY A 57 -2.35 -13.04 -23.58
C GLY A 57 -2.20 -11.55 -23.86
N ALA A 58 -2.06 -10.73 -22.83
CA ALA A 58 -1.80 -9.29 -22.97
C ALA A 58 -0.40 -9.03 -23.55
N GLN A 59 0.63 -9.70 -23.00
CA GLN A 59 2.02 -9.53 -23.43
C GLN A 59 2.25 -9.95 -24.89
N ASN A 60 1.62 -11.06 -25.31
CA ASN A 60 1.80 -11.59 -26.66
C ASN A 60 0.72 -11.12 -27.66
N HIS A 61 -0.20 -10.25 -27.24
CA HIS A 61 -1.37 -9.86 -28.00
C HIS A 61 -2.21 -11.07 -28.50
N ASP A 62 -2.26 -12.17 -27.73
CA ASP A 62 -3.02 -13.39 -28.05
C ASP A 62 -4.45 -13.29 -27.48
N THR A 63 -5.40 -12.95 -28.35
CA THR A 63 -6.82 -12.80 -27.99
C THR A 63 -7.48 -14.11 -27.54
N ARG A 64 -6.98 -15.27 -27.97
CA ARG A 64 -7.48 -16.58 -27.54
C ARG A 64 -7.13 -16.83 -26.07
N LEU A 65 -5.91 -16.50 -25.66
CA LEU A 65 -5.52 -16.57 -24.23
C LEU A 65 -6.34 -15.57 -23.40
N GLN A 66 -6.56 -14.37 -23.90
CA GLN A 66 -7.40 -13.38 -23.21
C GLN A 66 -8.84 -13.88 -23.02
N HIS A 67 -9.43 -14.52 -24.02
CA HIS A 67 -10.76 -15.13 -23.90
C HIS A 67 -10.76 -16.31 -22.91
N GLN A 68 -9.71 -17.15 -22.90
CA GLN A 68 -9.55 -18.21 -21.89
C GLN A 68 -9.44 -17.63 -20.47
N ALA A 69 -8.76 -16.50 -20.31
CA ALA A 69 -8.67 -15.80 -19.04
C ALA A 69 -10.05 -15.35 -18.55
N GLN A 70 -10.88 -14.76 -19.41
CA GLN A 70 -12.25 -14.33 -19.08
C GLN A 70 -13.15 -15.50 -18.69
N GLN A 71 -13.06 -16.63 -19.39
CA GLN A 71 -13.81 -17.84 -19.05
C GLN A 71 -13.41 -18.39 -17.68
N SER A 72 -12.11 -18.47 -17.41
CA SER A 72 -11.59 -18.91 -16.11
C SER A 72 -11.99 -17.93 -15.01
N TYR A 73 -11.93 -16.62 -15.25
CA TYR A 73 -12.36 -15.59 -14.30
C TYR A 73 -13.82 -15.79 -13.88
N GLY A 74 -14.73 -16.02 -14.84
CA GLY A 74 -16.13 -16.32 -14.55
C GLY A 74 -16.32 -17.56 -13.67
N ARG A 75 -15.51 -18.62 -13.88
CA ARG A 75 -15.52 -19.83 -13.04
C ARG A 75 -15.01 -19.54 -11.62
N VAL A 76 -13.98 -18.70 -11.48
CA VAL A 76 -13.48 -18.30 -10.15
C VAL A 76 -14.56 -17.53 -9.42
N LEU A 77 -15.17 -16.51 -10.03
CA LEU A 77 -16.24 -15.73 -9.41
C LEU A 77 -17.40 -16.61 -8.94
N PHE A 78 -17.85 -17.55 -9.79
CA PHE A 78 -18.88 -18.51 -9.41
C PHE A 78 -18.45 -19.39 -8.22
N GLY A 79 -17.22 -19.90 -8.21
CA GLY A 79 -16.69 -20.67 -7.10
C GLY A 79 -16.53 -19.87 -5.81
N LEU A 80 -16.18 -18.57 -5.90
CA LEU A 80 -16.15 -17.66 -4.75
C LEU A 80 -17.55 -17.45 -4.17
N VAL A 81 -18.59 -17.30 -5.00
CA VAL A 81 -19.98 -17.23 -4.54
C VAL A 81 -20.35 -18.50 -3.76
N GLN A 82 -20.03 -19.68 -4.30
CA GLN A 82 -20.25 -20.95 -3.60
C GLN A 82 -19.45 -21.07 -2.30
N ALA A 83 -18.24 -20.54 -2.25
CA ALA A 83 -17.42 -20.54 -1.03
C ALA A 83 -18.03 -19.71 0.11
N MET A 84 -18.88 -18.71 -0.23
CA MET A 84 -19.58 -17.86 0.74
C MET A 84 -20.91 -18.47 1.22
N GLU A 85 -21.41 -19.53 0.59
CA GLU A 85 -22.66 -20.19 0.98
C GLU A 85 -22.46 -20.98 2.29
N ARG A 86 -23.13 -20.53 3.36
CA ARG A 86 -22.91 -20.98 4.75
C ARG A 86 -23.22 -22.47 5.02
N GLN A 87 -23.91 -23.16 4.11
CA GLN A 87 -24.48 -24.47 4.41
C GLN A 87 -23.49 -25.64 4.27
N ARG A 88 -22.31 -25.45 3.68
CA ARG A 88 -21.17 -26.39 3.67
C ARG A 88 -19.93 -25.69 3.10
N PRO A 89 -18.80 -25.56 3.84
CA PRO A 89 -17.57 -25.05 3.26
C PRO A 89 -17.06 -26.03 2.20
N ARG A 90 -17.30 -25.70 0.93
CA ARG A 90 -16.93 -26.53 -0.23
C ARG A 90 -15.45 -26.44 -0.58
N TYR A 91 -14.78 -25.39 -0.10
CA TYR A 91 -13.39 -25.07 -0.41
C TYR A 91 -12.61 -24.79 0.87
N ASP A 92 -11.34 -25.19 0.87
CA ASP A 92 -10.40 -24.80 1.93
C ASP A 92 -10.25 -23.25 1.94
N PRO A 93 -10.47 -22.57 3.08
CA PRO A 93 -10.30 -21.12 3.20
C PRO A 93 -8.97 -20.59 2.65
N ARG A 94 -7.86 -21.34 2.78
CA ARG A 94 -6.56 -20.92 2.25
C ARG A 94 -6.58 -20.79 0.73
N HIS A 95 -7.28 -21.69 0.04
CA HIS A 95 -7.40 -21.69 -1.41
C HIS A 95 -8.35 -20.61 -1.90
N VAL A 96 -9.43 -20.34 -1.16
CA VAL A 96 -10.35 -19.23 -1.45
C VAL A 96 -9.60 -17.89 -1.35
N MET A 97 -8.85 -17.68 -0.28
CA MET A 97 -8.05 -16.47 -0.09
C MET A 97 -6.95 -16.32 -1.14
N ALA A 98 -6.18 -17.38 -1.41
CA ALA A 98 -5.17 -17.37 -2.47
C ALA A 98 -5.79 -17.04 -3.84
N SER A 99 -6.98 -17.53 -4.13
CA SER A 99 -7.71 -17.23 -5.36
C SER A 99 -8.08 -15.76 -5.44
N MET A 100 -8.64 -15.18 -4.37
CA MET A 100 -8.96 -13.74 -4.32
C MET A 100 -7.70 -12.87 -4.48
N MET A 101 -6.59 -13.24 -3.83
CA MET A 101 -5.32 -12.52 -3.99
C MET A 101 -4.75 -12.62 -5.41
N LEU A 102 -4.92 -13.76 -6.09
CA LEU A 102 -4.56 -13.90 -7.51
C LEU A 102 -5.41 -12.95 -8.37
N LEU A 103 -6.71 -12.87 -8.12
CA LEU A 103 -7.59 -11.97 -8.89
C LEU A 103 -7.21 -10.49 -8.74
N CYS A 104 -6.53 -10.09 -7.66
CA CYS A 104 -5.97 -8.73 -7.55
C CYS A 104 -4.95 -8.40 -8.67
N LEU A 105 -4.38 -9.41 -9.32
CA LEU A 105 -3.43 -9.28 -10.41
C LEU A 105 -4.09 -9.35 -11.80
N TYR A 106 -5.40 -9.60 -11.88
CA TYR A 106 -6.11 -9.87 -13.13
C TYR A 106 -6.35 -8.61 -13.98
N ASP A 107 -6.90 -7.56 -13.37
CA ASP A 107 -7.34 -6.33 -14.06
C ASP A 107 -6.22 -5.62 -14.82
N ASP A 108 -4.98 -5.92 -14.46
CA ASP A 108 -3.77 -5.36 -15.05
C ASP A 108 -3.54 -5.79 -16.49
N ALA A 109 -3.93 -7.02 -16.79
CA ALA A 109 -3.75 -7.59 -18.11
C ALA A 109 -5.02 -7.45 -18.97
N LEU A 110 -6.20 -7.40 -18.34
CA LEU A 110 -7.48 -7.22 -19.01
C LEU A 110 -8.32 -6.15 -18.29
N PRO A 111 -8.08 -4.86 -18.56
CA PRO A 111 -8.85 -3.78 -17.97
C PRO A 111 -10.33 -3.93 -18.30
N GLN A 112 -11.20 -3.80 -17.30
CA GLN A 112 -12.64 -3.76 -17.56
C GLN A 112 -13.07 -2.32 -17.87
N PRO A 113 -13.44 -2.00 -19.13
CA PRO A 113 -13.64 -0.62 -19.58
C PRO A 113 -14.83 0.11 -18.94
N HIS A 114 -15.66 -0.58 -18.14
CA HIS A 114 -16.85 -0.02 -17.50
C HIS A 114 -16.84 -0.11 -15.97
N SER A 115 -15.75 -0.60 -15.36
CA SER A 115 -15.67 -0.64 -13.89
C SER A 115 -15.23 0.72 -13.35
N THR A 116 -16.08 1.37 -12.56
CA THR A 116 -15.71 2.54 -11.74
C THR A 116 -14.92 2.16 -10.50
N VAL A 117 -14.88 0.86 -10.18
CA VAL A 117 -14.21 0.28 -9.02
C VAL A 117 -12.87 -0.28 -9.47
N SER A 118 -11.81 0.09 -8.76
CA SER A 118 -10.52 -0.59 -8.87
C SER A 118 -10.70 -2.06 -8.47
N GLY A 119 -10.77 -2.98 -9.43
CA GLY A 119 -11.17 -4.35 -9.17
C GLY A 119 -10.14 -5.12 -8.33
N TRP A 120 -8.85 -4.73 -8.38
CA TRP A 120 -7.87 -5.25 -7.42
C TRP A 120 -8.22 -4.90 -5.97
N ALA A 121 -8.65 -3.66 -5.71
CA ALA A 121 -9.04 -3.25 -4.37
C ALA A 121 -10.30 -4.01 -3.92
N ALA A 122 -11.27 -4.24 -4.81
CA ALA A 122 -12.45 -5.03 -4.50
C ALA A 122 -12.11 -6.48 -4.12
N HIS A 123 -11.24 -7.14 -4.88
CA HIS A 123 -10.78 -8.50 -4.56
C HIS A 123 -10.02 -8.56 -3.24
N TYR A 124 -9.21 -7.53 -2.96
CA TYR A 124 -8.45 -7.44 -1.72
C TYR A 124 -9.35 -7.25 -0.49
N LEU A 125 -10.36 -6.37 -0.60
CA LEU A 125 -11.36 -6.17 0.45
C LEU A 125 -12.21 -7.42 0.65
N GLY A 126 -12.57 -8.11 -0.42
CA GLY A 126 -13.24 -9.41 -0.35
C GLY A 126 -12.41 -10.44 0.40
N ALA A 127 -11.11 -10.52 0.13
CA ALA A 127 -10.19 -11.39 0.85
C ALA A 127 -10.11 -11.06 2.34
N GLN A 128 -10.10 -9.77 2.69
CA GLN A 128 -10.16 -9.34 4.09
C GLN A 128 -11.47 -9.75 4.76
N GLU A 129 -12.63 -9.42 4.20
CA GLU A 129 -13.91 -9.77 4.84
C GLU A 129 -14.13 -11.30 4.92
N PHE A 130 -13.65 -12.05 3.93
CA PHE A 130 -13.66 -13.51 3.97
C PHE A 130 -12.80 -14.05 5.12
N LEU A 131 -11.54 -13.62 5.20
CA LEU A 131 -10.62 -14.05 6.24
C LEU A 131 -11.13 -13.63 7.64
N LYS A 132 -11.84 -12.50 7.74
CA LYS A 132 -12.52 -12.04 8.97
C LYS A 132 -13.62 -12.99 9.41
N ALA A 133 -14.42 -13.47 8.47
CA ALA A 133 -15.48 -14.43 8.74
C ALA A 133 -14.91 -15.81 9.13
N CYS A 134 -13.77 -16.20 8.57
CA CYS A 134 -13.13 -17.48 8.86
C CYS A 134 -12.34 -17.49 10.19
N GLY A 135 -11.79 -16.33 10.58
CA GLY A 135 -10.97 -16.18 11.79
C GLY A 135 -9.55 -16.78 11.67
N PRO A 136 -8.66 -16.56 12.66
CA PRO A 136 -7.25 -16.95 12.58
C PRO A 136 -7.00 -18.45 12.47
N SER A 137 -7.89 -19.29 12.98
CA SER A 137 -7.79 -20.75 12.89
C SER A 137 -7.92 -21.30 11.46
N SER A 138 -8.34 -20.45 10.51
CA SER A 138 -8.39 -20.81 9.09
C SER A 138 -7.02 -20.89 8.41
N LEU A 139 -5.97 -20.43 9.10
CA LEU A 139 -4.58 -20.52 8.66
C LEU A 139 -3.74 -21.24 9.69
N ASP A 140 -2.80 -22.05 9.19
CA ASP A 140 -1.85 -22.76 10.04
C ASP A 140 -0.49 -22.04 10.00
N PRO A 141 -0.02 -21.45 11.11
CA PRO A 141 1.27 -20.76 11.15
C PRO A 141 2.46 -21.72 10.95
N SER A 142 2.27 -23.04 11.05
CA SER A 142 3.29 -24.05 10.74
C SER A 142 3.42 -24.30 9.23
N VAL A 143 2.39 -24.00 8.44
CA VAL A 143 2.38 -24.16 6.97
C VAL A 143 2.99 -22.93 6.29
N SER A 144 4.00 -23.15 5.43
CA SER A 144 4.74 -22.05 4.77
C SER A 144 3.85 -21.18 3.89
N PHE A 145 2.98 -21.80 3.10
CA PHE A 145 2.10 -21.09 2.19
C PHE A 145 1.13 -20.15 2.91
N ASP A 146 0.48 -20.62 3.98
CA ASP A 146 -0.44 -19.83 4.81
C ASP A 146 0.25 -18.61 5.40
N ARG A 147 1.49 -18.78 5.87
CA ARG A 147 2.32 -17.67 6.35
C ARG A 147 2.58 -16.65 5.25
N LEU A 148 3.01 -17.09 4.08
CA LEU A 148 3.33 -16.18 2.98
C LEU A 148 2.10 -15.39 2.54
N ILE A 149 0.93 -16.04 2.46
CA ILE A 149 -0.32 -15.35 2.19
C ILE A 149 -0.59 -14.29 3.26
N PHE A 150 -0.59 -14.68 4.54
CA PHE A 150 -0.87 -13.74 5.63
C PHE A 150 0.08 -12.53 5.58
N MET A 151 1.38 -12.76 5.38
CA MET A 151 2.39 -11.71 5.32
C MET A 151 2.16 -10.75 4.14
N ASN A 152 1.85 -11.29 2.95
CA ASN A 152 1.55 -10.50 1.76
C ASN A 152 0.17 -9.84 1.81
N MET A 153 -0.72 -10.29 2.70
CA MET A 153 -1.98 -9.61 2.99
C MET A 153 -1.81 -8.37 3.88
N ARG A 154 -0.74 -8.27 4.68
CA ARG A 154 -0.60 -7.15 5.64
C ARG A 154 -0.32 -5.81 4.97
N VAL A 155 0.66 -5.75 4.08
CA VAL A 155 1.14 -4.45 3.54
C VAL A 155 0.05 -3.75 2.73
N PRO A 156 -0.53 -4.37 1.68
CA PRO A 156 -1.59 -3.69 0.95
C PRO A 156 -2.85 -3.43 1.80
N SER A 157 -3.11 -4.23 2.85
CA SER A 157 -4.19 -3.93 3.82
C SER A 157 -3.95 -2.59 4.50
N ILE A 158 -2.74 -2.35 5.03
CA ILE A 158 -2.40 -1.11 5.73
C ILE A 158 -2.56 0.08 4.79
N PHE A 159 -1.99 0.01 3.58
CA PHE A 159 -2.05 1.11 2.62
C PHE A 159 -3.48 1.40 2.16
N LEU A 160 -4.26 0.36 1.86
CA LEU A 160 -5.67 0.52 1.48
C LEU A 160 -6.52 1.05 2.64
N GLY A 161 -6.25 0.60 3.86
CA GLY A 161 -6.89 1.10 5.07
C GLY A 161 -6.60 2.57 5.32
N ILE A 162 -5.34 3.00 5.16
CA ILE A 162 -4.94 4.41 5.25
C ILE A 162 -5.62 5.24 4.16
N ALA A 163 -5.55 4.77 2.90
CA ALA A 163 -6.17 5.45 1.76
C ALA A 163 -7.68 5.65 1.95
N ARG A 164 -8.36 4.70 2.58
CA ARG A 164 -9.80 4.76 2.87
C ARG A 164 -10.15 5.32 4.25
N ARG A 165 -9.15 5.65 5.07
CA ARG A 165 -9.30 6.02 6.49
C ARG A 165 -10.17 5.03 7.28
N LYS A 166 -9.99 3.74 7.01
CA LYS A 166 -10.80 2.65 7.57
C LYS A 166 -9.92 1.61 8.23
N GLY A 167 -10.26 1.23 9.47
CA GLY A 167 -9.64 0.16 10.21
C GLY A 167 -9.62 -1.14 9.40
N VAL A 168 -8.55 -1.90 9.58
CA VAL A 168 -8.35 -3.18 8.89
C VAL A 168 -8.54 -4.31 9.88
N MET A 169 -9.19 -5.40 9.46
CA MET A 169 -9.36 -6.59 10.32
C MET A 169 -8.04 -7.04 10.97
N LEU A 170 -6.94 -6.98 10.21
CA LEU A 170 -5.66 -7.53 10.63
C LEU A 170 -5.07 -6.80 11.86
N SER A 171 -5.68 -5.68 12.27
CA SER A 171 -5.36 -4.96 13.51
C SER A 171 -5.99 -5.56 14.76
N GLN A 172 -6.83 -6.59 14.65
CA GLN A 172 -7.44 -7.25 15.80
C GLN A 172 -6.41 -8.09 16.59
N PRO A 173 -6.53 -8.22 17.92
CA PRO A 173 -5.55 -8.88 18.77
C PRO A 173 -5.17 -10.28 18.31
N ASP A 174 -6.14 -11.11 17.90
CA ASP A 174 -5.87 -12.49 17.49
C ASP A 174 -5.04 -12.57 16.20
N TRP A 175 -5.24 -11.64 15.26
CA TRP A 175 -4.45 -11.55 14.03
C TRP A 175 -3.05 -10.99 14.28
N ILE A 176 -2.91 -10.06 15.22
CA ILE A 176 -1.60 -9.60 15.68
C ILE A 176 -0.84 -10.76 16.35
N ALA A 177 -1.50 -11.51 17.21
CA ALA A 177 -0.94 -12.67 17.88
C ALA A 177 -0.53 -13.75 16.88
N PHE A 178 -1.36 -14.02 15.87
CA PHE A 178 -1.03 -14.91 14.75
C PHE A 178 0.27 -14.47 14.06
N GLY A 179 0.42 -13.18 13.76
CA GLY A 179 1.64 -12.63 13.17
C GLY A 179 2.86 -12.70 14.09
N ALA A 180 2.67 -12.58 15.41
CA ALA A 180 3.73 -12.59 16.42
C ALA A 180 4.22 -13.99 16.79
N GLY A 181 3.40 -15.03 16.66
CA GLY A 181 3.74 -16.43 16.99
C GLY A 181 4.85 -17.06 16.11
N HIS A 182 5.44 -16.29 15.20
CA HIS A 182 6.37 -16.76 14.20
C HIS A 182 7.82 -16.35 14.53
N LYS A 183 8.71 -17.33 14.77
CA LYS A 183 10.13 -17.09 15.10
C LYS A 183 10.91 -16.29 14.04
N GLN A 184 10.46 -16.30 12.79
CA GLN A 184 10.99 -15.51 11.66
C GLN A 184 10.26 -14.16 11.44
N ALA A 185 9.25 -13.87 12.26
CA ALA A 185 8.65 -12.55 12.44
C ALA A 185 9.39 -11.71 13.50
N ASN A 186 10.57 -12.14 13.94
CA ASN A 186 11.53 -11.31 14.69
C ASN A 186 12.36 -10.37 13.79
N HIS A 187 11.93 -10.15 12.54
CA HIS A 187 12.55 -9.18 11.64
C HIS A 187 11.99 -7.78 11.92
N ALA A 188 12.81 -6.75 11.86
CA ALA A 188 12.42 -5.36 12.12
C ALA A 188 11.07 -4.96 11.50
N LEU A 189 10.85 -5.30 10.23
CA LEU A 189 9.60 -5.04 9.50
C LEU A 189 8.34 -5.63 10.17
N ALA A 190 8.43 -6.74 10.90
CA ALA A 190 7.27 -7.31 11.57
C ALA A 190 6.80 -6.44 12.74
N GLN A 191 7.72 -5.82 13.49
CA GLN A 191 7.37 -4.85 14.54
C GLN A 191 6.77 -3.59 13.94
N LEU A 192 7.34 -3.09 12.83
CA LEU A 192 6.73 -2.01 12.06
C LEU A 192 5.29 -2.35 11.69
N TYR A 193 5.05 -3.51 11.09
CA TYR A 193 3.72 -3.89 10.62
C TYR A 193 2.72 -4.09 11.75
N LYS A 194 3.15 -4.57 12.92
CA LYS A 194 2.30 -4.63 14.12
C LYS A 194 1.75 -3.24 14.45
N ASN A 195 2.61 -2.22 14.47
CA ASN A 195 2.22 -0.85 14.79
C ASN A 195 1.45 -0.22 13.63
N ALA A 196 1.86 -0.49 12.38
CA ALA A 196 1.28 0.09 11.17
C ALA A 196 -0.15 -0.42 10.92
N LEU A 197 -0.47 -1.65 11.32
CA LEU A 197 -1.82 -2.20 11.29
C LEU A 197 -2.82 -1.40 12.14
N GLN A 198 -2.35 -0.69 13.17
CA GLN A 198 -3.20 0.15 14.02
C GLN A 198 -3.50 1.51 13.40
N VAL A 199 -2.66 2.00 12.49
CA VAL A 199 -2.78 3.35 11.90
C VAL A 199 -4.16 3.57 11.24
N PRO A 200 -4.67 2.68 10.35
CA PRO A 200 -5.99 2.85 9.76
C PRO A 200 -7.13 2.94 10.78
N GLY A 201 -7.08 2.16 11.87
CA GLY A 201 -8.12 2.16 12.91
C GLY A 201 -8.14 3.47 13.70
N VAL A 202 -6.95 4.00 14.02
CA VAL A 202 -6.81 5.33 14.64
C VAL A 202 -7.33 6.42 13.69
N MET A 203 -7.11 6.32 12.38
CA MET A 203 -7.70 7.26 11.43
C MET A 203 -9.23 7.18 11.42
N GLU A 204 -9.80 5.99 11.39
CA GLU A 204 -11.25 5.77 11.40
C GLU A 204 -11.91 6.35 12.66
N GLU A 205 -11.34 6.09 13.83
CA GLU A 205 -11.83 6.62 15.10
C GLU A 205 -11.76 8.15 15.13
N ALA A 206 -10.69 8.74 14.60
CA ALA A 206 -10.56 10.19 14.49
C ALA A 206 -11.67 10.80 13.61
N GLU A 207 -12.00 10.20 12.46
CA GLU A 207 -13.11 10.67 11.62
C GLU A 207 -14.46 10.60 12.37
N SER A 208 -14.67 9.58 13.20
CA SER A 208 -15.89 9.47 14.01
C SER A 208 -16.04 10.60 15.05
N LEU A 209 -14.93 11.17 15.52
CA LEU A 209 -14.89 12.26 16.50
C LEU A 209 -15.04 13.65 15.85
N ILE A 210 -14.67 13.84 14.59
CA ILE A 210 -14.82 15.14 13.89
C ILE A 210 -16.29 15.59 13.81
N GLY A 211 -17.23 14.64 13.78
CA GLY A 211 -18.66 14.93 13.73
C GLY A 211 -19.33 15.18 15.08
N ARG A 212 -18.65 14.94 16.21
CA ARG A 212 -19.23 15.00 17.56
C ARG A 212 -18.85 16.31 18.23
N ARG A 213 -19.75 16.91 19.01
CA ARG A 213 -19.42 18.03 19.91
C ARG A 213 -19.25 17.50 21.34
N ASP A 214 -18.40 18.14 22.13
CA ASP A 214 -18.26 17.93 23.57
C ASP A 214 -17.87 16.50 23.99
N ASP A 215 -16.90 15.89 23.30
CA ASP A 215 -16.38 14.54 23.58
C ASP A 215 -14.90 14.54 24.00
N ASP A 216 -14.57 15.39 24.97
CA ASP A 216 -13.19 15.66 25.40
C ASP A 216 -12.44 14.41 25.88
N ARG A 217 -13.13 13.47 26.54
CA ARG A 217 -12.52 12.22 27.01
C ARG A 217 -12.09 11.32 25.85
N ASN A 218 -12.94 11.15 24.84
CA ASN A 218 -12.57 10.33 23.68
C ASN A 218 -11.52 11.04 22.82
N LEU A 219 -11.57 12.38 22.72
CA LEU A 219 -10.51 13.16 22.06
C LEU A 219 -9.16 12.99 22.76
N GLN A 220 -9.12 13.08 24.09
CA GLN A 220 -7.91 12.86 24.89
C GLN A 220 -7.34 11.45 24.69
N TYR A 221 -8.20 10.44 24.76
CA TYR A 221 -7.82 9.05 24.51
C TYR A 221 -7.23 8.90 23.10
N GLN A 222 -7.87 9.53 22.12
CA GLN A 222 -7.44 9.46 20.74
C GLN A 222 -6.09 10.13 20.48
N TRP A 223 -5.85 11.31 21.05
CA TRP A 223 -4.54 11.95 20.98
C TRP A 223 -3.45 11.09 21.61
N SER A 224 -3.73 10.50 22.77
CA SER A 224 -2.79 9.63 23.48
C SER A 224 -2.41 8.41 22.63
N ARG A 225 -3.38 7.79 21.94
CA ARG A 225 -3.14 6.68 21.01
C ARG A 225 -2.30 7.09 19.80
N ILE A 226 -2.61 8.22 19.15
CA ILE A 226 -1.82 8.72 18.02
C ILE A 226 -0.37 8.96 18.46
N GLN A 227 -0.16 9.63 19.59
CA GLN A 227 1.17 9.92 20.12
C GLN A 227 1.92 8.66 20.53
N GLN A 228 1.23 7.66 21.09
CA GLN A 228 1.83 6.37 21.38
C GLN A 228 2.33 5.67 20.11
N LEU A 229 1.50 5.57 19.07
CA LEU A 229 1.94 4.99 17.80
C LEU A 229 3.11 5.76 17.20
N GLN A 230 3.11 7.10 17.26
CA GLN A 230 4.23 7.91 16.79
C GLN A 230 5.53 7.60 17.54
N ARG A 231 5.48 7.40 18.86
CA ARG A 231 6.64 6.97 19.66
C ARG A 231 7.11 5.57 19.30
N GLU A 232 6.19 4.64 19.11
CA GLU A 232 6.51 3.26 18.72
C GLU A 232 7.14 3.19 17.32
N MET A 233 6.64 3.98 16.35
CA MET A 233 7.24 4.12 15.02
C MET A 233 8.62 4.75 15.07
N TYR A 234 8.78 5.79 15.89
CA TYR A 234 10.09 6.44 16.09
C TYR A 234 11.09 5.49 16.74
N HIS A 235 10.69 4.76 17.78
CA HIS A 235 11.52 3.75 18.42
C HIS A 235 11.98 2.72 17.40
N TRP A 236 11.05 2.20 16.60
CA TRP A 236 11.34 1.22 15.56
C TRP A 236 12.41 1.71 14.56
N ILE A 237 12.22 2.90 13.97
CA ILE A 237 13.17 3.39 12.95
C ILE A 237 14.55 3.66 13.54
N THR A 238 14.63 4.05 14.81
CA THR A 238 15.88 4.42 15.49
C THR A 238 16.62 3.27 16.16
N HIS A 239 15.94 2.18 16.54
CA HIS A 239 16.55 1.09 17.33
C HIS A 239 16.43 -0.29 16.68
N GLU A 240 15.40 -0.54 15.88
CA GLU A 240 15.06 -1.90 15.43
C GLU A 240 15.24 -2.09 13.91
N SER A 241 15.05 -1.02 13.13
CA SER A 241 15.11 -1.04 11.66
C SER A 241 16.54 -1.18 11.11
N THR A 242 16.65 -1.45 9.81
CA THR A 242 17.95 -1.39 9.12
C THR A 242 18.52 0.04 9.14
N MET A 243 17.64 1.04 9.13
CA MET A 243 17.98 2.46 9.28
C MET A 243 18.53 2.83 10.65
N ALA A 244 18.35 2.03 11.70
CA ALA A 244 18.81 2.37 13.05
C ALA A 244 20.32 2.69 13.10
N THR A 245 21.12 1.91 12.38
CA THR A 245 22.59 2.09 12.30
C THR A 245 23.04 3.33 11.50
N TYR A 246 22.10 3.92 10.76
CA TYR A 246 22.30 5.04 9.86
C TYR A 246 21.41 6.25 10.22
N TRP A 247 20.66 6.17 11.32
CA TRP A 247 19.79 7.24 11.77
C TRP A 247 20.61 8.50 12.07
N GLY A 248 20.12 9.66 11.63
CA GLY A 248 20.83 10.94 11.66
C GLY A 248 21.91 11.12 10.58
N LYS A 249 22.60 10.07 10.13
CA LYS A 249 23.65 10.19 9.09
C LYS A 249 23.09 10.58 7.72
N HIS A 250 21.86 10.15 7.40
CA HIS A 250 21.14 10.55 6.19
C HIS A 250 21.00 12.08 6.05
N LEU A 251 21.04 12.82 7.17
CA LEU A 251 20.97 14.29 7.15
C LEU A 251 22.28 14.93 6.63
N SER A 252 23.40 14.22 6.74
CA SER A 252 24.72 14.68 6.27
C SER A 252 25.17 14.03 4.96
N ASP A 253 24.69 12.83 4.66
CA ASP A 253 25.00 12.11 3.43
C ASP A 253 23.95 12.46 2.37
N CYS A 254 24.22 13.56 1.68
CA CYS A 254 23.33 14.14 0.70
C CYS A 254 24.04 14.34 -0.64
N VAL A 255 23.26 14.28 -1.71
CA VAL A 255 23.63 14.78 -3.03
C VAL A 255 23.07 16.18 -3.18
N TYR A 256 23.92 17.17 -3.46
CA TYR A 256 23.51 18.54 -3.68
C TYR A 256 23.20 18.76 -5.16
N VAL A 257 22.26 19.67 -5.46
CA VAL A 257 21.92 20.04 -6.85
C VAL A 257 23.13 20.60 -7.64
N THR A 258 24.18 21.04 -6.94
CA THR A 258 25.45 21.47 -7.52
C THR A 258 26.35 20.32 -7.97
N ASP A 259 26.07 19.09 -7.52
CA ASP A 259 26.85 17.89 -7.83
C ASP A 259 26.33 17.28 -9.14
N ALA A 260 26.49 18.01 -10.26
CA ALA A 260 25.91 17.64 -11.56
C ALA A 260 26.28 16.21 -12.01
N ASP A 261 27.46 15.71 -11.63
CA ASP A 261 27.93 14.35 -11.94
C ASP A 261 27.15 13.24 -11.20
N LYS A 262 26.35 13.60 -10.18
CA LYS A 262 25.50 12.68 -9.41
C LYS A 262 24.07 12.60 -9.94
N PHE A 263 23.74 13.37 -10.97
CA PHE A 263 22.47 13.30 -11.66
C PHE A 263 22.64 12.55 -12.99
N ASP A 264 21.67 11.72 -13.30
CA ASP A 264 21.68 10.86 -14.48
C ASP A 264 20.60 11.37 -15.42
N ALA A 265 21.01 11.97 -16.54
CA ALA A 265 20.10 12.55 -17.53
C ALA A 265 19.19 11.51 -18.21
N SER A 266 19.46 10.21 -18.05
CA SER A 266 18.56 9.13 -18.51
C SER A 266 17.40 8.84 -17.54
N ILE A 267 17.44 9.41 -16.33
CA ILE A 267 16.40 9.29 -15.31
C ILE A 267 15.56 10.57 -15.32
N GLU A 268 14.28 10.43 -15.63
CA GLU A 268 13.36 11.56 -15.80
C GLU A 268 13.28 12.45 -14.54
N GLU A 269 13.23 11.84 -13.35
CA GLU A 269 13.19 12.57 -12.09
C GLU A 269 14.48 13.38 -11.89
N HIS A 270 15.66 12.81 -12.17
CA HIS A 270 16.95 13.48 -11.99
C HIS A 270 17.05 14.78 -12.79
N CYS A 271 16.50 14.82 -14.00
CA CYS A 271 16.46 16.04 -14.82
C CYS A 271 15.66 17.17 -14.14
N VAL A 272 14.55 16.83 -13.45
CA VAL A 272 13.76 17.80 -12.67
C VAL A 272 14.49 18.20 -11.40
N LEU A 273 15.17 17.25 -10.73
CA LEU A 273 15.86 17.53 -9.47
C LEU A 273 17.05 18.47 -9.66
N GLU A 274 17.86 18.22 -10.69
CA GLU A 274 19.04 19.05 -11.02
C GLU A 274 18.64 20.48 -11.44
N SER A 275 17.50 20.64 -12.11
CA SER A 275 17.04 21.93 -12.64
C SER A 275 16.17 22.75 -11.67
N ASN A 276 15.89 22.24 -10.47
CA ASN A 276 14.96 22.86 -9.53
C ASN A 276 15.55 23.04 -8.12
N THR A 277 15.77 24.28 -7.72
CA THR A 277 16.42 24.64 -6.44
C THR A 277 15.49 24.61 -5.21
N THR A 278 14.24 24.15 -5.33
CA THR A 278 13.30 24.08 -4.18
C THR A 278 13.83 23.20 -3.04
N PHE A 279 14.53 22.13 -3.39
CA PHE A 279 15.30 21.30 -2.46
C PHE A 279 16.74 21.27 -2.95
N LEU A 280 17.65 21.90 -2.19
CA LEU A 280 19.06 22.01 -2.58
C LEU A 280 19.85 20.71 -2.39
N SER A 281 19.31 19.77 -1.63
CA SER A 281 19.95 18.50 -1.32
C SER A 281 18.94 17.36 -1.25
N HIS A 282 19.41 16.17 -1.62
CA HIS A 282 18.65 14.93 -1.65
C HIS A 282 19.39 13.85 -0.85
N TYR A 283 18.65 12.99 -0.15
CA TYR A 283 19.23 11.97 0.69
C TYR A 283 19.86 10.87 -0.15
N ASN A 284 21.06 10.45 0.26
CA ASN A 284 21.71 9.26 -0.23
C ASN A 284 21.60 8.16 0.84
N PHE A 285 21.61 6.89 0.41
CA PHE A 285 21.51 5.75 1.31
C PHE A 285 22.56 4.69 0.93
N PRO A 286 23.06 3.91 1.91
CA PRO A 286 23.98 2.80 1.63
C PRO A 286 23.35 1.65 0.82
N ASP A 287 22.08 1.34 1.08
CA ASP A 287 21.37 0.24 0.42
C ASP A 287 19.86 0.52 0.30
N TYR A 288 19.16 -0.37 -0.41
CA TYR A 288 17.73 -0.24 -0.67
C TYR A 288 16.85 -0.50 0.57
N ASN A 289 17.25 -1.39 1.48
CA ASN A 289 16.45 -1.71 2.66
C ASN A 289 16.36 -0.49 3.59
N MET A 290 17.43 0.29 3.67
CA MET A 290 17.47 1.53 4.42
C MET A 290 16.46 2.57 3.91
N VAL A 291 16.48 2.88 2.61
CA VAL A 291 15.48 3.83 2.05
C VAL A 291 14.06 3.28 2.16
N GLN A 292 13.87 1.96 2.05
CA GLN A 292 12.57 1.33 2.23
C GLN A 292 12.04 1.51 3.66
N ASP A 293 12.86 1.20 4.68
CA ASP A 293 12.48 1.37 6.08
C ASP A 293 12.17 2.85 6.39
N PHE A 294 13.00 3.76 5.89
CA PHE A 294 12.82 5.20 6.11
C PHE A 294 11.53 5.71 5.47
N THR A 295 11.27 5.39 4.21
CA THR A 295 10.08 5.87 3.50
C THR A 295 8.79 5.27 4.06
N LEU A 296 8.79 4.01 4.51
CA LEU A 296 7.65 3.43 5.23
C LEU A 296 7.38 4.17 6.55
N TYR A 297 8.43 4.47 7.32
CA TYR A 297 8.32 5.31 8.51
C TYR A 297 7.71 6.68 8.20
N LEU A 298 8.20 7.37 7.16
CA LEU A 298 7.69 8.67 6.75
C LEU A 298 6.20 8.59 6.40
N VAL A 299 5.76 7.58 5.65
CA VAL A 299 4.35 7.38 5.28
C VAL A 299 3.46 7.27 6.52
N PHE A 300 3.80 6.40 7.47
CA PHE A 300 2.97 6.19 8.65
C PHE A 300 3.00 7.40 9.60
N MET A 301 4.17 8.03 9.76
CA MET A 301 4.28 9.25 10.55
C MET A 301 3.50 10.42 9.94
N MET A 302 3.49 10.54 8.61
CA MET A 302 2.73 11.55 7.91
C MET A 302 1.22 11.35 8.11
N ALA A 303 0.76 10.10 7.98
CA ALA A 303 -0.64 9.77 8.25
C ALA A 303 -1.04 10.13 9.69
N LEU A 304 -0.25 9.73 10.69
CA LEU A 304 -0.51 10.03 12.10
C LEU A 304 -0.49 11.54 12.40
N ASN A 305 0.49 12.29 11.88
CA ASN A 305 0.55 13.74 12.06
C ASN A 305 -0.61 14.46 11.39
N CYS A 306 -0.98 14.08 10.16
CA CYS A 306 -2.12 14.68 9.46
C CYS A 306 -3.44 14.37 10.16
N THR A 307 -3.62 13.15 10.70
CA THR A 307 -4.78 12.81 11.53
C THR A 307 -4.84 13.65 12.81
N LEU A 308 -3.71 13.88 13.48
CA LEU A 308 -3.66 14.74 14.65
C LEU A 308 -3.98 16.20 14.31
N LEU A 309 -3.38 16.75 13.25
CA LEU A 309 -3.68 18.10 12.74
C LEU A 309 -5.14 18.27 12.38
N ARG A 310 -5.75 17.23 11.83
CA ARG A 310 -7.17 17.21 11.49
C ARG A 310 -8.05 17.30 12.72
N LEU A 311 -7.79 16.50 13.76
CA LEU A 311 -8.50 16.62 15.04
C LEU A 311 -8.36 18.01 15.64
N LEU A 312 -7.14 18.55 15.66
CA LEU A 312 -6.86 19.91 16.16
C LEU A 312 -7.54 21.01 15.33
N HIS A 313 -7.74 20.78 14.04
CA HIS A 313 -8.42 21.72 13.16
C HIS A 313 -9.93 21.76 13.42
N PHE A 314 -10.56 20.60 13.58
CA PHE A 314 -12.01 20.49 13.78
C PHE A 314 -12.46 20.65 15.24
N HIS A 315 -11.52 20.56 16.19
CA HIS A 315 -11.75 20.77 17.62
C HIS A 315 -10.82 21.88 18.19
N PRO A 316 -10.95 23.14 17.72
CA PRO A 316 -10.02 24.21 18.08
C PRO A 316 -10.11 24.64 19.55
N THR A 317 -11.21 24.31 20.24
CA THR A 317 -11.47 24.67 21.64
C THR A 317 -11.22 23.52 22.62
N ALA A 318 -10.83 22.34 22.14
CA ALA A 318 -10.62 21.18 23.00
C ALA A 318 -9.41 21.40 23.94
N ASP A 319 -9.46 20.79 25.12
CA ASP A 319 -8.41 20.93 26.14
C ASP A 319 -7.11 20.24 25.72
N THR A 320 -6.17 21.01 25.16
CA THR A 320 -4.89 20.49 24.65
C THR A 320 -3.85 20.16 25.71
N ARG A 321 -4.16 20.23 27.03
CA ARG A 321 -3.17 19.96 28.09
C ARG A 321 -2.58 18.55 28.05
N TYR A 322 -3.29 17.61 27.42
CA TYR A 322 -2.85 16.23 27.26
C TYR A 322 -1.95 16.01 26.04
N LEU A 323 -1.82 17.03 25.17
CA LEU A 323 -0.92 16.96 24.02
C LEU A 323 0.49 17.35 24.46
N GLN A 324 1.41 16.39 24.34
CA GLN A 324 2.85 16.64 24.51
C GLN A 324 3.44 17.68 23.53
N ARG A 325 2.74 18.01 22.43
CA ARG A 325 3.21 18.90 21.36
C ARG A 325 2.11 19.90 21.00
N THR A 326 2.51 21.15 20.74
CA THR A 326 1.58 22.17 20.25
C THR A 326 1.14 21.87 18.81
N ARG A 327 0.04 22.48 18.38
CA ARG A 327 -0.42 22.41 16.99
C ARG A 327 0.67 22.81 15.99
N ASP A 328 1.45 23.84 16.32
CA ASP A 328 2.54 24.32 15.46
C ASP A 328 3.69 23.34 15.42
N ASN A 329 4.03 22.67 16.54
CA ASN A 329 5.03 21.59 16.53
C ASN A 329 4.57 20.43 15.63
N VAL A 330 3.32 19.97 15.75
CA VAL A 330 2.80 18.88 14.90
C VAL A 330 2.81 19.30 13.42
N ARG A 331 2.49 20.56 13.12
CA ARG A 331 2.55 21.09 11.75
C ARG A 331 3.97 21.15 11.20
N GLN A 332 4.92 21.58 12.02
CA GLN A 332 6.34 21.61 11.67
C GLN A 332 6.88 20.20 11.43
N ASP A 333 6.53 19.23 12.27
CA ASP A 333 6.91 17.82 12.11
C ASP A 333 6.35 17.26 10.79
N ALA A 334 5.07 17.50 10.50
CA ALA A 334 4.45 17.07 9.23
C ALA A 334 5.13 17.73 8.01
N PHE A 335 5.53 19.00 8.12
CA PHE A 335 6.25 19.71 7.07
C PHE A 335 7.65 19.14 6.83
N ALA A 336 8.37 18.81 7.90
CA ALA A 336 9.67 18.15 7.82
C ALA A 336 9.53 16.78 7.15
N ILE A 337 8.56 15.97 7.58
CA ILE A 337 8.29 14.64 7.00
C ILE A 337 7.95 14.74 5.51
N ALA A 338 7.06 15.65 5.11
CA ALA A 338 6.73 15.86 3.69
C ALA A 338 7.96 16.28 2.87
N SER A 339 8.84 17.10 3.46
CA SER A 339 10.11 17.49 2.84
C SER A 339 11.07 16.29 2.73
N ASP A 340 11.14 15.46 3.75
CA ASP A 340 11.98 14.26 3.77
C ASP A 340 11.53 13.26 2.70
N MET A 341 10.22 13.06 2.53
CA MET A 341 9.68 12.25 1.43
C MET A 341 10.21 12.72 0.08
N CYS A 342 10.17 14.02 -0.20
CA CYS A 342 10.69 14.61 -1.43
C CYS A 342 12.19 14.39 -1.59
N LYS A 343 12.97 14.52 -0.51
CA LYS A 343 14.42 14.34 -0.53
C LYS A 343 14.86 12.89 -0.78
N THR A 344 14.01 11.89 -0.58
CA THR A 344 14.32 10.49 -0.91
C THR A 344 14.23 10.17 -2.41
N VAL A 345 13.63 11.05 -3.24
CA VAL A 345 13.32 10.76 -4.65
C VAL A 345 14.57 10.45 -5.47
N HIS A 346 15.66 11.21 -5.29
CA HIS A 346 16.92 10.99 -6.02
C HIS A 346 17.38 9.55 -5.89
N TYR A 347 17.60 9.07 -4.67
CA TYR A 347 18.08 7.72 -4.42
C TYR A 347 17.12 6.65 -4.93
N GLN A 348 15.80 6.80 -4.69
CA GLN A 348 14.80 5.84 -5.16
C GLN A 348 14.72 5.77 -6.69
N SER A 349 14.90 6.89 -7.39
CA SER A 349 14.76 6.94 -8.84
C SER A 349 15.87 6.19 -9.59
N LYS A 350 17.00 5.87 -8.93
CA LYS A 350 18.08 5.03 -9.48
C LYS A 350 17.67 3.60 -9.78
N PHE A 351 16.62 3.09 -9.14
CA PHE A 351 16.20 1.69 -9.30
C PHE A 351 15.18 1.55 -10.43
N GLU A 352 15.54 0.89 -11.53
CA GLU A 352 14.71 0.72 -12.72
C GLU A 352 13.50 -0.24 -12.50
N SER A 353 12.49 0.23 -11.76
CA SER A 353 11.32 -0.56 -11.37
C SER A 353 10.03 0.27 -11.42
N GLN A 354 9.02 -0.24 -12.13
CA GLN A 354 7.67 0.35 -12.11
C GLN A 354 7.06 0.42 -10.70
N GLY A 355 7.37 -0.56 -9.83
CA GLY A 355 6.88 -0.55 -8.44
C GLY A 355 7.47 0.60 -7.62
N ILE A 356 8.75 0.91 -7.83
CA ILE A 356 9.44 2.02 -7.14
C ILE A 356 8.95 3.36 -7.69
N ALA A 357 8.80 3.50 -9.01
CA ALA A 357 8.21 4.70 -9.61
C ALA A 357 6.77 4.95 -9.09
N GLY A 358 5.95 3.90 -8.98
CA GLY A 358 4.62 4.00 -8.38
C GLY A 358 4.66 4.39 -6.89
N PHE A 359 5.68 3.97 -6.15
CA PHE A 359 5.85 4.35 -4.75
C PHE A 359 6.35 5.80 -4.59
N ILE A 360 7.24 6.27 -5.48
CA ILE A 360 7.61 7.70 -5.59
C ILE A 360 6.36 8.54 -5.84
N GLU A 361 5.50 8.14 -6.78
CA GLU A 361 4.23 8.82 -7.06
C GLU A 361 3.36 8.93 -5.82
N LEU A 362 3.24 7.86 -5.01
CA LEU A 362 2.49 7.87 -3.75
C LEU A 362 3.09 8.86 -2.74
N LEU A 363 4.40 8.83 -2.51
CA LEU A 363 5.09 9.71 -1.56
C LEU A 363 4.93 11.19 -1.95
N VAL A 364 5.18 11.50 -3.22
CA VAL A 364 5.13 12.87 -3.73
C VAL A 364 3.68 13.38 -3.77
N SER A 365 2.70 12.53 -4.09
CA SER A 365 1.27 12.92 -4.04
C SER A 365 0.81 13.26 -2.62
N LEU A 366 1.27 12.50 -1.62
CA LEU A 366 1.01 12.78 -0.21
C LEU A 366 1.66 14.10 0.24
N ALA A 367 2.93 14.30 -0.09
CA ALA A 367 3.65 15.54 0.23
C ALA A 367 3.00 16.75 -0.47
N GLN A 368 2.64 16.62 -1.75
CA GLN A 368 1.96 17.63 -2.55
C GLN A 368 0.67 18.11 -1.87
N ALA A 369 -0.19 17.17 -1.48
CA ALA A 369 -1.48 17.49 -0.86
C ALA A 369 -1.30 18.23 0.47
N PHE A 370 -0.28 17.87 1.26
CA PHE A 370 0.04 18.61 2.47
C PHE A 370 0.60 20.00 2.19
N PHE A 371 1.54 20.14 1.23
CA PHE A 371 2.09 21.44 0.86
C PHE A 371 1.03 22.41 0.35
N GLU A 372 0.06 21.91 -0.40
CA GLU A 372 -1.14 22.65 -0.81
C GLU A 372 -1.92 23.16 0.40
N GLU A 373 -2.24 22.30 1.36
CA GLU A 373 -2.96 22.66 2.59
C GLU A 373 -2.26 23.73 3.43
N VAL A 374 -0.92 23.70 3.48
CA VAL A 374 -0.14 24.67 4.27
C VAL A 374 0.27 25.91 3.49
N GLY A 375 -0.02 25.98 2.18
CA GLY A 375 0.31 27.13 1.32
C GLY A 375 1.79 27.20 0.89
N ALA A 376 2.49 26.07 0.83
CA ALA A 376 3.90 26.01 0.43
C ALA A 376 4.05 25.86 -1.09
N PHE A 377 3.70 26.92 -1.83
CA PHE A 377 3.55 26.89 -3.30
C PHE A 377 4.80 26.47 -4.07
N GLU A 378 6.00 26.83 -3.61
CA GLU A 378 7.26 26.39 -4.26
C GLU A 378 7.40 24.86 -4.20
N LYS A 379 7.17 24.26 -3.03
CA LYS A 379 7.23 22.81 -2.82
C LYS A 379 6.10 22.08 -3.53
N LEU A 380 4.92 22.70 -3.60
CA LEU A 380 3.81 22.21 -4.42
C LEU A 380 4.22 22.12 -5.91
N GLY A 381 4.82 23.18 -6.46
CA GLY A 381 5.30 23.20 -7.84
C GLY A 381 6.39 22.15 -8.10
N TRP A 382 7.31 21.98 -7.17
CA TRP A 382 8.32 20.91 -7.22
C TRP A 382 7.67 19.52 -7.27
N CYS A 383 6.70 19.23 -6.40
CA CYS A 383 6.01 17.94 -6.38
C CYS A 383 5.31 17.66 -7.72
N GLN A 384 4.64 18.66 -8.30
CA GLN A 384 3.99 18.52 -9.60
C GLN A 384 4.98 18.18 -10.72
N ALA A 385 6.14 18.85 -10.75
CA ALA A 385 7.18 18.57 -11.73
C ALA A 385 7.73 17.14 -11.60
N VAL A 386 8.01 16.69 -10.37
CA VAL A 386 8.50 15.32 -10.11
C VAL A 386 7.46 14.26 -10.46
N ARG A 387 6.17 14.49 -10.18
CA ARG A 387 5.10 13.59 -10.62
C ARG A 387 5.03 13.47 -12.13
N CYS A 388 5.11 14.59 -12.86
CA CYS A 388 5.16 14.56 -14.33
C CYS A 388 6.33 13.71 -14.84
N ALA A 389 7.54 13.89 -14.28
CA ALA A 389 8.70 13.06 -14.61
C ALA A 389 8.49 11.58 -14.28
N THR A 390 7.95 11.28 -13.09
CA THR A 390 7.66 9.92 -12.65
C THR A 390 6.65 9.22 -13.57
N GLN A 391 5.61 9.94 -14.03
CA GLN A 391 4.64 9.41 -15.00
C GLN A 391 5.25 9.14 -16.38
N LEU A 392 6.17 9.99 -16.84
CA LEU A 392 6.93 9.74 -18.08
C LEU A 392 7.78 8.47 -17.94
N ARG A 393 8.47 8.32 -16.81
CA ARG A 393 9.25 7.12 -16.50
C ARG A 393 8.38 5.87 -16.46
N ILE A 394 7.22 5.90 -15.78
CA ILE A 394 6.28 4.77 -15.77
C ILE A 394 5.86 4.38 -17.19
N LYS A 395 5.57 5.37 -18.06
CA LYS A 395 5.24 5.11 -19.47
C LYS A 395 6.41 4.44 -20.19
N ARG A 396 7.64 4.93 -20.02
CA ARG A 396 8.85 4.35 -20.62
C ARG A 396 9.07 2.90 -20.15
N LEU A 397 9.02 2.65 -18.84
CA LEU A 397 9.24 1.32 -18.28
C LEU A 397 8.19 0.30 -18.75
N ARG A 398 6.95 0.73 -19.00
CA ARG A 398 5.89 -0.15 -19.55
C ARG A 398 6.16 -0.62 -20.98
N LEU A 399 7.07 0.04 -21.72
CA LEU A 399 7.47 -0.41 -23.05
C LEU A 399 8.42 -1.61 -23.01
N THR A 400 9.16 -1.78 -21.92
CA THR A 400 10.23 -2.78 -21.80
C THR A 400 10.01 -3.79 -20.69
N GLN A 401 9.10 -3.52 -19.75
CA GLN A 401 8.82 -4.37 -18.60
C GLN A 401 7.32 -4.70 -18.52
N PRO A 402 6.95 -5.93 -18.10
CA PRO A 402 5.56 -6.24 -17.80
C PRO A 402 5.05 -5.33 -16.68
N LYS A 403 3.73 -5.11 -16.62
CA LYS A 403 3.12 -4.30 -15.57
C LYS A 403 3.44 -4.89 -14.19
N THR A 404 3.86 -4.03 -13.26
CA THR A 404 4.21 -4.45 -11.89
C THR A 404 3.04 -5.12 -11.17
N LEU A 405 3.33 -6.19 -10.43
CA LEU A 405 2.36 -6.85 -9.54
C LEU A 405 2.12 -6.08 -8.24
N CYS A 406 2.96 -5.08 -7.92
CA CYS A 406 2.77 -4.22 -6.75
C CYS A 406 1.72 -3.14 -7.06
N ARG A 407 0.61 -3.14 -6.31
CA ARG A 407 -0.53 -2.22 -6.52
C ARG A 407 -0.51 -0.97 -5.64
N VAL A 408 0.51 -0.81 -4.79
CA VAL A 408 0.60 0.33 -3.86
C VAL A 408 0.60 1.68 -4.60
N GLY A 409 1.26 1.77 -5.76
CA GLY A 409 1.28 2.98 -6.57
C GLY A 409 -0.09 3.39 -7.13
N ASP A 410 -0.99 2.43 -7.35
CA ASP A 410 -2.35 2.72 -7.82
C ASP A 410 -3.20 3.46 -6.77
N LEU A 411 -2.75 3.48 -5.51
CA LEU A 411 -3.39 4.23 -4.44
C LEU A 411 -2.98 5.70 -4.39
N ALA A 412 -2.02 6.17 -5.20
CA ALA A 412 -1.39 7.48 -5.01
C ALA A 412 -2.40 8.63 -4.85
N ASP A 413 -3.44 8.69 -5.67
CA ASP A 413 -4.46 9.74 -5.62
C ASP A 413 -5.37 9.62 -4.39
N ASP A 414 -5.81 8.41 -4.03
CA ASP A 414 -6.59 8.18 -2.81
C ASP A 414 -5.75 8.45 -1.55
N PHE A 415 -4.47 8.09 -1.59
CA PHE A 415 -3.51 8.28 -0.52
C PHE A 415 -3.11 9.76 -0.35
N ALA A 416 -3.11 10.55 -1.42
CA ALA A 416 -2.90 12.00 -1.36
C ALA A 416 -3.90 12.68 -0.42
N THR A 417 -5.13 12.15 -0.35
CA THR A 417 -6.16 12.69 0.53
C THR A 417 -5.77 12.64 2.01
N VAL A 418 -4.83 11.78 2.42
CA VAL A 418 -4.29 11.71 3.79
C VAL A 418 -3.58 13.01 4.18
N GLY A 419 -2.89 13.67 3.25
CA GLY A 419 -2.23 14.97 3.48
C GLY A 419 -3.22 16.13 3.66
N ARG A 420 -4.49 15.92 3.28
CA ARG A 420 -5.56 16.92 3.34
C ARG A 420 -6.25 16.95 4.69
N PHE A 421 -5.65 17.67 5.64
CA PHE A 421 -6.14 17.69 7.01
C PHE A 421 -7.26 18.72 7.27
N LYS A 422 -7.45 19.76 6.42
CA LYS A 422 -8.52 20.74 6.61
C LYS A 422 -9.82 20.38 5.89
N MET A 423 -9.78 19.56 4.85
CA MET A 423 -10.96 19.19 4.08
C MET A 423 -11.95 18.33 4.87
N ARG A 424 -13.21 18.76 5.04
CA ARG A 424 -14.20 17.99 5.83
C ARG A 424 -14.49 16.59 5.26
N ASN A 425 -14.61 16.46 3.94
CA ASN A 425 -14.67 15.15 3.28
C ASN A 425 -13.49 15.01 2.31
N PRO A 426 -12.42 14.29 2.70
CA PRO A 426 -11.20 14.16 1.92
C PRO A 426 -11.41 13.38 0.61
N HIS A 427 -12.44 12.53 0.52
CA HIS A 427 -12.76 11.73 -0.66
C HIS A 427 -13.62 12.48 -1.70
N MET A 428 -14.26 13.60 -1.34
CA MET A 428 -15.04 14.39 -2.32
C MET A 428 -14.17 15.22 -3.27
N ALA A 429 -12.85 15.29 -3.06
CA ALA A 429 -11.95 15.90 -4.03
C ALA A 429 -11.75 15.04 -5.29
N ASN A 430 -12.04 13.73 -5.20
CA ASN A 430 -11.92 12.76 -6.28
C ASN A 430 -13.27 12.04 -6.49
N GLU A 431 -14.22 12.72 -7.16
CA GLU A 431 -15.52 12.12 -7.54
C GLU A 431 -15.41 10.89 -8.47
N ARG A 432 -14.20 10.43 -8.82
CA ARG A 432 -13.98 9.25 -9.67
C ARG A 432 -13.94 7.92 -8.91
N HIS A 433 -13.81 7.89 -7.59
CA HIS A 433 -13.71 6.64 -6.82
C HIS A 433 -14.59 6.62 -5.57
N VAL A 434 -15.91 6.75 -5.74
CA VAL A 434 -16.86 6.43 -4.66
C VAL A 434 -16.99 4.91 -4.56
N LEU A 435 -16.11 4.30 -3.75
CA LEU A 435 -16.21 2.91 -3.32
C LEU A 435 -17.34 2.77 -2.29
N VAL A 436 -18.43 2.11 -2.71
CA VAL A 436 -19.32 1.28 -1.87
C VAL A 436 -19.91 1.97 -0.63
N GLU A 437 -20.84 2.91 -0.84
CA GLU A 437 -21.87 3.23 0.18
C GLU A 437 -23.31 3.05 -0.32
N ARG A 438 -23.52 2.70 -1.60
CA ARG A 438 -24.87 2.42 -2.14
C ARG A 438 -25.22 0.92 -2.14
N VAL A 439 -25.32 0.28 -0.97
CA VAL A 439 -26.04 -1.01 -0.83
C VAL A 439 -26.93 -1.02 0.42
N ARG A 440 -27.47 0.13 0.84
CA ARG A 440 -28.39 0.19 1.99
C ARG A 440 -29.75 0.86 1.73
N GLN A 441 -30.10 1.14 0.48
CA GLN A 441 -31.44 1.65 0.17
C GLN A 441 -32.18 0.74 -0.81
N GLY A 442 -33.12 -0.02 -0.24
CA GLY A 442 -34.36 -0.46 -0.87
C GLY A 442 -34.24 -1.42 -2.06
N CYS A 443 -34.49 -2.70 -1.82
CA CYS A 443 -35.01 -3.59 -2.85
C CYS A 443 -36.51 -3.28 -3.02
N PRO A 444 -37.00 -2.80 -4.18
CA PRO A 444 -38.42 -2.61 -4.41
C PRO A 444 -38.90 -3.63 -5.44
N TYR A 445 -38.91 -4.92 -5.09
CA TYR A 445 -39.65 -5.92 -5.85
C TYR A 445 -40.26 -6.94 -4.88
N THR A 446 -41.35 -6.52 -4.24
CA THR A 446 -42.43 -7.40 -3.80
C THR A 446 -43.62 -7.12 -4.72
N THR A 447 -43.84 -8.02 -5.67
CA THR A 447 -45.17 -8.50 -6.11
C THR A 447 -44.95 -9.81 -6.82
#